data_AF-T0MAY9-F1
#
_entry.id   AF-T0MAY9-F1
#
_cell.length_a   1.000
_cell.length_b   1.000
_cell.length_c   1.000
_cell.angle_alpha   90.00
_cell.angle_beta   90.00
_cell.angle_gamma   90.00
#
_symmetry.space_group_name_H-M   'P 1'
#
loop_
_entity.id
_entity.type
_entity.pdbx_description
1 polymer ?
#
loop_
_entity_poly.entity_id
_entity_poly.type
_entity_poly.pdbx_seq_one_letter_code
_entity_poly.pdbx_strand_id
1 'polypeptide(L)'
;MVMMTHKVNENHRTLIRQGGTYMVSIPKNYLIDLGWKSGDRISVERRDKSVFLSKAEEPQIFSVGYSGKKKDDFIELLKGNKISELVDVRNHAFSWNKDFSMKNLSENLADAGIQYINLPKLGAPKDIRIEIKENHDPDKFFREYSAWLNSNSSYLDILDVLGRQKVTAMMCLEEDYRNCHRKILGERLQERGYEVIQL
;
A
#
# COMPACT_ATOMS: atom_id res chain seq x y z
N MET A 1 -24.69 -4.30 -1.38
CA MET A 1 -24.25 -5.71 -1.44
C MET A 1 -25.21 -6.54 -0.59
N VAL A 2 -25.96 -7.46 -1.19
CA VAL A 2 -26.89 -8.33 -0.44
C VAL A 2 -26.05 -9.34 0.34
N MET A 3 -26.04 -9.26 1.67
CA MET A 3 -25.39 -10.28 2.49
C MET A 3 -26.19 -11.58 2.38
N MET A 4 -25.69 -12.54 1.60
CA MET A 4 -26.23 -13.89 1.60
C MET A 4 -25.68 -14.66 2.80
N THR A 5 -26.50 -14.79 3.84
CA THR A 5 -26.20 -15.61 5.02
C THR A 5 -26.44 -17.09 4.69
N HIS A 6 -25.37 -17.84 4.45
CA HIS A 6 -25.45 -19.30 4.32
C HIS A 6 -25.35 -19.93 5.71
N LYS A 7 -26.45 -20.48 6.23
CA LYS A 7 -26.39 -21.33 7.43
C LYS A 7 -25.72 -22.65 7.05
N VAL A 8 -24.61 -22.98 7.70
CA VAL A 8 -24.01 -24.32 7.62
C VAL A 8 -24.84 -25.23 8.53
N ASN A 9 -25.71 -26.03 7.90
CA ASN A 9 -26.60 -26.98 8.56
C ASN A 9 -25.82 -28.01 9.40
N GLU A 10 -26.48 -28.64 10.36
CA GLU A 10 -25.90 -29.50 11.41
C GLU A 10 -25.09 -30.70 10.88
N ASN A 11 -25.24 -31.09 9.61
CA ASN A 11 -24.63 -32.27 9.02
C ASN A 11 -23.22 -32.09 8.42
N HIS A 12 -22.66 -30.86 8.37
CA HIS A 12 -21.35 -30.59 7.72
C HIS A 12 -20.36 -29.87 8.65
N ARG A 13 -20.38 -30.18 9.95
CA ARG A 13 -19.56 -29.51 10.97
C ARG A 13 -18.40 -30.38 11.41
N THR A 14 -17.33 -30.44 10.62
CA THR A 14 -16.09 -31.06 11.11
C THR A 14 -15.12 -29.96 11.53
N LEU A 15 -15.08 -29.69 12.84
CA LEU A 15 -14.00 -28.93 13.49
C LEU A 15 -13.03 -29.96 14.08
N ILE A 16 -11.90 -30.20 13.42
CA ILE A 16 -10.92 -31.19 13.88
C ILE A 16 -9.80 -30.47 14.61
N ARG A 17 -9.51 -30.85 15.86
CA ARG A 17 -8.34 -30.37 16.58
C ARG A 17 -7.15 -31.29 16.28
N GLN A 18 -6.07 -30.75 15.74
CA GLN A 18 -4.82 -31.48 15.46
C GLN A 18 -3.63 -30.61 15.86
N GLY A 19 -2.80 -31.08 16.81
CA GLY A 19 -1.57 -30.39 17.20
C GLY A 19 -1.75 -28.98 17.80
N GLY A 20 -2.93 -28.67 18.37
CA GLY A 20 -3.25 -27.33 18.88
C GLY A 20 -3.96 -26.42 17.87
N THR A 21 -4.06 -26.84 16.61
CA THR A 21 -4.77 -26.13 15.54
C THR A 21 -6.17 -26.71 15.34
N TYR A 22 -7.13 -25.86 14.98
CA TYR A 22 -8.46 -26.29 14.55
C TYR A 22 -8.56 -26.21 13.02
N MET A 23 -9.00 -27.30 12.40
CA MET A 23 -9.33 -27.34 10.97
C MET A 23 -10.84 -27.27 10.80
N VAL A 24 -11.32 -26.38 9.92
CA VAL A 24 -12.72 -26.28 9.51
C VAL A 24 -12.81 -26.75 8.05
N SER A 25 -13.67 -27.73 7.79
CA SER A 25 -13.99 -28.12 6.41
C SER A 25 -15.15 -27.28 5.87
N ILE A 26 -14.90 -26.47 4.84
CA ILE A 26 -15.93 -25.72 4.11
C ILE A 26 -16.18 -26.45 2.78
N PRO A 27 -17.41 -26.92 2.50
CA PRO A 27 -17.69 -27.62 1.25
C PRO A 27 -17.40 -26.75 0.01
N LYS A 28 -16.88 -27.39 -1.05
CA LYS A 28 -16.31 -26.71 -2.23
C LYS A 28 -17.30 -25.77 -2.95
N ASN A 29 -18.59 -26.11 -2.97
CA ASN A 29 -19.62 -25.28 -3.60
C ASN A 29 -19.71 -23.90 -2.94
N TYR A 30 -19.61 -23.81 -1.61
CA TYR A 30 -19.62 -22.51 -0.92
C TYR A 30 -18.38 -21.67 -1.26
N LEU A 31 -17.22 -22.30 -1.45
CA LEU A 31 -16.00 -21.59 -1.87
C LEU A 31 -16.16 -21.01 -3.27
N ILE A 32 -16.81 -21.74 -4.19
CA ILE A 32 -17.10 -21.26 -5.55
C ILE A 32 -18.06 -20.07 -5.50
N ASP A 33 -19.15 -20.17 -4.73
CA ASP A 33 -20.15 -19.11 -4.60
C ASP A 33 -19.57 -17.83 -3.97
N LEU A 34 -18.60 -17.99 -3.05
CA LEU A 34 -17.86 -16.90 -2.43
C LEU A 34 -16.69 -16.38 -3.29
N GLY A 35 -16.38 -17.03 -4.42
CA GLY A 35 -15.25 -16.69 -5.28
C GLY A 35 -13.87 -16.90 -4.63
N TRP A 36 -13.78 -17.81 -3.66
CA TRP A 36 -12.54 -18.15 -2.96
C TRP A 36 -11.74 -19.18 -3.75
N LYS A 37 -10.45 -18.91 -3.94
CA LYS A 37 -9.49 -19.79 -4.60
C LYS A 37 -8.28 -20.06 -3.71
N SER A 38 -7.52 -21.09 -4.06
CA SER A 38 -6.25 -21.39 -3.39
C SER A 38 -5.33 -20.17 -3.40
N GLY A 39 -4.80 -19.81 -2.22
CA GLY A 39 -3.94 -18.63 -2.04
C GLY A 39 -4.67 -17.33 -1.66
N ASP A 40 -6.01 -17.30 -1.69
CA ASP A 40 -6.75 -16.13 -1.21
C ASP A 40 -6.51 -15.88 0.29
N ARG A 41 -6.38 -14.61 0.66
CA ARG A 41 -6.32 -14.19 2.06
C ARG A 41 -7.73 -14.14 2.63
N ILE A 42 -7.90 -14.70 3.82
CA ILE A 42 -9.19 -14.73 4.53
C ILE A 42 -9.10 -13.84 5.76
N SER A 43 -10.03 -12.89 5.89
CA SER A 43 -10.21 -12.11 7.12
C SER A 43 -11.01 -12.93 8.12
N VAL A 44 -10.61 -12.85 9.39
CA VAL A 44 -11.23 -13.60 10.49
C VAL A 44 -11.69 -12.60 11.55
N GLU A 45 -13.01 -12.42 11.67
CA GLU A 45 -13.61 -11.57 12.69
C GLU A 45 -14.29 -12.40 13.76
N ARG A 46 -13.98 -12.13 15.03
CA ARG A 46 -14.70 -12.71 16.17
C ARG A 46 -15.93 -11.85 16.48
N ARG A 47 -17.11 -12.47 16.54
CA ARG A 47 -18.34 -11.81 17.01
C ARG A 47 -19.00 -12.71 18.05
N ASP A 48 -19.23 -12.23 19.26
CA ASP A 48 -19.81 -12.96 20.40
C ASP A 48 -19.59 -14.49 20.42
N LYS A 49 -20.44 -15.25 19.73
CA LYS A 49 -20.47 -16.72 19.70
C LYS A 49 -20.07 -17.36 18.37
N SER A 50 -19.56 -16.60 17.40
CA SER A 50 -19.18 -17.07 16.09
C SER A 50 -17.91 -16.41 15.54
N VAL A 51 -17.35 -17.04 14.51
CA VAL A 51 -16.26 -16.49 13.72
C VAL A 51 -16.82 -16.22 12.33
N PHE A 52 -16.61 -15.01 11.83
CA PHE A 52 -16.95 -14.61 10.48
C PHE A 52 -15.69 -14.68 9.63
N LEU A 53 -15.81 -15.38 8.51
CA LEU A 53 -14.76 -15.47 7.51
C LEU A 53 -15.24 -14.73 6.26
N SER A 54 -14.44 -13.80 5.77
CA SER A 54 -14.66 -13.12 4.50
C SER A 54 -13.39 -13.18 3.67
N LYS A 55 -13.53 -13.03 2.34
CA LYS A 55 -12.36 -12.74 1.52
C LYS A 55 -11.77 -11.43 2.02
N ALA A 56 -10.49 -11.43 2.38
CA ALA A 56 -9.82 -10.18 2.68
C ALA A 56 -9.73 -9.40 1.36
N GLU A 57 -10.11 -8.13 1.37
CA GLU A 57 -9.79 -7.28 0.24
C GLU A 57 -8.28 -7.13 0.15
N GLU A 58 -7.76 -7.05 -1.08
CA GLU A 58 -6.34 -6.76 -1.28
C GLU A 58 -6.06 -5.40 -0.62
N PRO A 59 -5.04 -5.30 0.25
CA PRO A 59 -4.71 -4.02 0.85
C PRO A 59 -4.45 -2.99 -0.25
N GLN A 60 -5.03 -1.80 -0.11
CA GLN A 60 -4.84 -0.72 -1.08
C GLN A 60 -3.78 0.24 -0.59
N ILE A 61 -2.95 0.72 -1.51
CA ILE A 61 -2.03 1.83 -1.24
C ILE A 61 -2.01 2.78 -2.42
N PHE A 62 -2.09 4.07 -2.12
CA PHE A 62 -2.13 5.11 -3.13
C PHE A 62 -0.71 5.57 -3.47
N SER A 63 -0.51 6.07 -4.68
CA SER A 63 0.76 6.58 -5.18
C SER A 63 0.51 7.90 -5.87
N VAL A 64 1.15 8.97 -5.39
CA VAL A 64 0.93 10.33 -5.89
C VAL A 64 2.23 11.09 -6.13
N GLY A 65 2.28 11.83 -7.24
CA GLY A 65 3.35 12.80 -7.54
C GLY A 65 2.84 14.22 -7.35
N TYR A 66 3.65 15.13 -6.79
CA TYR A 66 3.20 16.51 -6.58
C TYR A 66 3.62 17.51 -7.66
N SER A 67 4.49 17.13 -8.61
CA SER A 67 4.89 18.02 -9.69
C SER A 67 3.67 18.57 -10.44
N GLY A 68 3.66 19.88 -10.68
CA GLY A 68 2.54 20.57 -11.35
C GLY A 68 1.30 20.82 -10.49
N LYS A 69 1.20 20.25 -9.28
CA LYS A 69 0.05 20.44 -8.39
C LYS A 69 0.23 21.64 -7.47
N LYS A 70 -0.86 22.37 -7.23
CA LYS A 70 -0.92 23.39 -6.16
C LYS A 70 -1.19 22.71 -4.82
N LYS A 71 -0.81 23.36 -3.73
CA LYS A 71 -1.01 22.86 -2.37
C LYS A 71 -2.47 22.48 -2.11
N ASP A 72 -3.41 23.38 -2.35
CA ASP A 72 -4.82 23.16 -2.02
C ASP A 72 -5.43 22.02 -2.86
N ASP A 73 -5.12 21.99 -4.17
CA ASP A 73 -5.54 20.91 -5.07
C ASP A 73 -4.98 19.55 -4.62
N PHE A 74 -3.73 19.53 -4.15
CA PHE A 74 -3.10 18.32 -3.63
C PHE A 74 -3.77 17.82 -2.35
N ILE A 75 -4.06 18.70 -1.39
CA ILE A 75 -4.74 18.34 -0.15
C ILE A 75 -6.16 17.84 -0.43
N GLU A 76 -6.91 18.51 -1.33
CA GLU A 76 -8.25 18.07 -1.70
C GLU A 76 -8.24 16.73 -2.45
N LEU A 77 -7.24 16.48 -3.30
CA LEU A 77 -7.02 15.17 -3.92
C LEU A 77 -6.83 14.07 -2.87
N LEU A 78 -6.03 14.32 -1.83
CA LEU A 78 -5.81 13.36 -0.75
C LEU A 78 -7.09 13.09 0.06
N LYS A 79 -7.81 14.16 0.41
CA LYS A 79 -9.08 14.07 1.16
C LYS A 79 -10.17 13.37 0.36
N GLY A 80 -10.27 13.63 -0.95
CA GLY A 80 -11.22 12.96 -1.84
C GLY A 80 -11.03 11.44 -1.89
N ASN A 81 -9.80 10.98 -1.72
CA ASN A 81 -9.45 9.55 -1.62
C ASN A 81 -9.41 9.02 -0.18
N LYS A 82 -9.83 9.84 0.80
CA LYS A 82 -9.85 9.49 2.24
C LYS A 82 -8.50 9.07 2.79
N ILE A 83 -7.42 9.61 2.21
CA ILE A 83 -6.06 9.32 2.66
C ILE A 83 -5.87 9.92 4.05
N SER A 84 -5.55 9.04 5.00
CA SER A 84 -5.30 9.40 6.40
C SER A 84 -3.81 9.57 6.71
N GLU A 85 -2.95 9.08 5.83
CA GLU A 85 -1.50 9.11 6.00
C GLU A 85 -0.78 9.26 4.65
N LEU A 86 0.17 10.17 4.59
CA LEU A 86 1.06 10.37 3.47
C LEU A 86 2.49 9.98 3.86
N VAL A 87 3.04 8.98 3.17
CA VAL A 87 4.44 8.56 3.28
C VAL A 87 5.26 9.23 2.19
N ASP A 88 6.07 10.21 2.57
CA ASP A 88 7.06 10.82 1.69
C ASP A 88 8.26 9.87 1.51
N VAL A 89 8.38 9.32 0.31
CA VAL A 89 9.45 8.40 -0.07
C VAL A 89 10.61 9.12 -0.76
N ARG A 90 10.66 10.46 -0.75
CA ARG A 90 11.83 11.20 -1.28
C ARG A 90 13.06 10.93 -0.44
N ASN A 91 14.18 10.64 -1.11
CA ASN A 91 15.47 10.46 -0.44
C ASN A 91 15.94 11.74 0.28
N HIS A 92 15.63 12.88 -0.33
CA HIS A 92 15.74 14.20 0.28
C HIS A 92 14.39 14.91 0.13
N ALA A 93 13.70 15.16 1.24
CA ALA A 93 12.40 15.85 1.29
C ALA A 93 12.50 17.38 1.03
N PHE A 94 13.47 17.79 0.22
CA PHE A 94 13.64 19.16 -0.25
C PHE A 94 12.79 19.38 -1.50
N SER A 95 12.21 20.58 -1.63
CA SER A 95 11.42 20.98 -2.79
C SER A 95 11.62 22.47 -3.09
N TRP A 96 11.70 22.79 -4.39
CA TRP A 96 11.67 24.18 -4.86
C TRP A 96 10.31 24.84 -4.71
N ASN A 97 9.24 24.04 -4.79
CA ASN A 97 7.93 24.49 -4.34
C ASN A 97 7.89 24.42 -2.81
N LYS A 98 7.87 25.60 -2.17
CA LYS A 98 7.92 25.75 -0.71
C LYS A 98 6.79 25.01 0.00
N ASP A 99 5.61 24.91 -0.61
CA ASP A 99 4.47 24.19 -0.03
C ASP A 99 4.73 22.69 0.12
N PHE A 100 5.64 22.15 -0.70
CA PHE A 100 6.06 20.74 -0.67
C PHE A 100 7.43 20.54 -0.03
N SER A 101 7.98 21.56 0.65
CA SER A 101 9.11 21.36 1.56
C SER A 101 8.65 20.52 2.76
N MET A 102 9.52 19.67 3.31
CA MET A 102 9.17 18.78 4.43
C MET A 102 8.38 19.47 5.55
N LYS A 103 8.84 20.65 5.99
CA LYS A 103 8.21 21.42 7.06
C LYS A 103 6.79 21.85 6.68
N ASN A 104 6.66 22.61 5.59
CA ASN A 104 5.37 23.16 5.18
C ASN A 104 4.40 22.05 4.81
N LEU A 105 4.85 20.99 4.12
CA LEU A 105 4.03 19.85 3.78
C LEU A 105 3.49 19.15 5.03
N SER A 106 4.34 18.93 6.03
CA SER A 106 3.92 18.34 7.30
C SER A 106 2.90 19.21 8.03
N GLU A 107 3.07 20.53 8.06
CA GLU A 107 2.13 21.47 8.68
C GLU A 107 0.79 21.48 7.95
N ASN A 108 0.81 21.62 6.61
CA ASN A 108 -0.39 21.63 5.77
C ASN A 108 -1.19 20.33 5.86
N LEU A 109 -0.51 19.17 5.94
CA LEU A 109 -1.17 17.88 6.10
C LEU A 109 -1.77 17.73 7.50
N ALA A 110 -1.08 18.17 8.54
CA ALA A 110 -1.58 18.16 9.91
C ALA A 110 -2.87 19.00 10.04
N ASP A 111 -2.90 20.19 9.44
CA ASP A 111 -4.10 21.04 9.40
C ASP A 111 -5.27 20.37 8.68
N ALA A 112 -4.98 19.50 7.70
CA ALA A 112 -5.96 18.70 6.98
C ALA A 112 -6.33 17.37 7.69
N GLY A 113 -5.73 17.07 8.85
CA GLY A 113 -5.94 15.82 9.58
C GLY A 113 -5.26 14.59 8.96
N ILE A 114 -4.25 14.80 8.11
CA ILE A 114 -3.48 13.76 7.42
C ILE A 114 -2.13 13.62 8.10
N GLN A 115 -1.78 12.41 8.52
CA GLN A 115 -0.47 12.15 9.11
C GLN A 115 0.63 12.20 8.04
N TYR A 116 1.74 12.87 8.34
CA TYR A 116 2.93 12.89 7.49
C TYR A 116 4.02 11.98 8.06
N ILE A 117 4.58 11.10 7.23
CA ILE A 117 5.72 10.23 7.58
C ILE A 117 6.77 10.38 6.48
N ASN A 118 8.04 10.59 6.86
CA ASN A 118 9.14 10.59 5.91
C ASN A 118 9.97 9.30 6.02
N LEU A 119 10.11 8.58 4.90
CA LEU A 119 10.93 7.35 4.80
C LEU A 119 12.01 7.54 3.73
N PRO A 120 13.09 8.29 4.01
CA PRO A 120 14.08 8.68 3.00
C PRO A 120 14.88 7.51 2.42
N LYS A 121 14.93 6.38 3.14
CA LYS A 121 15.58 5.14 2.68
C LYS A 121 14.80 4.42 1.58
N LEU A 122 13.52 4.75 1.40
CA LEU A 122 12.74 4.34 0.23
C LEU A 122 12.96 5.24 -0.99
N GLY A 123 13.66 6.37 -0.84
CA GLY A 123 13.93 7.22 -1.99
C GLY A 123 15.13 6.76 -2.81
N ALA A 124 15.11 7.09 -4.10
CA ALA A 124 16.27 6.87 -4.95
C ALA A 124 17.45 7.77 -4.50
N PRO A 125 18.60 7.19 -4.17
CA PRO A 125 19.85 7.91 -3.90
C PRO A 125 20.26 8.84 -5.05
N LYS A 126 21.07 9.86 -4.74
CA LYS A 126 21.49 10.88 -5.72
C LYS A 126 22.29 10.28 -6.88
N ASP A 127 23.23 9.40 -6.58
CA ASP A 127 24.06 8.65 -7.53
C ASP A 127 23.21 7.84 -8.52
N ILE A 128 22.19 7.12 -8.03
CA ILE A 128 21.27 6.37 -8.89
C ILE A 128 20.38 7.31 -9.72
N ARG A 129 19.89 8.40 -9.13
CA ARG A 129 19.04 9.39 -9.82
C ARG A 129 19.71 10.09 -11.00
N ILE A 130 21.04 10.22 -10.97
CA ILE A 130 21.79 10.88 -12.02
C ILE A 130 21.71 10.09 -13.34
N GLU A 131 21.52 8.76 -13.28
CA GLU A 131 21.42 7.90 -14.46
C GLU A 131 20.28 8.30 -15.42
N ILE A 132 19.09 8.65 -14.90
CA ILE A 132 17.99 9.17 -15.73
C ILE A 132 18.35 10.52 -16.35
N LYS A 133 19.01 11.40 -15.59
CA LYS A 133 19.26 12.78 -15.99
C LYS A 133 20.40 12.93 -16.99
N GLU A 134 21.48 12.20 -16.80
CA GLU A 134 22.71 12.36 -17.58
C GLU A 134 22.78 11.33 -18.71
N ASN A 135 22.43 10.07 -18.42
CA ASN A 135 22.64 8.97 -19.36
C ASN A 135 21.38 8.57 -20.14
N HIS A 136 20.21 9.13 -19.79
CA HIS A 136 18.90 8.81 -20.40
C HIS A 136 18.66 7.29 -20.47
N ASP A 137 19.09 6.54 -19.45
CA ASP A 137 18.92 5.09 -19.32
C ASP A 137 17.96 4.75 -18.16
N PRO A 138 16.64 4.74 -18.40
CA PRO A 138 15.64 4.37 -17.39
C PRO A 138 15.83 2.95 -16.87
N ASP A 139 16.27 2.02 -17.72
CA ASP A 139 16.39 0.61 -17.34
C ASP A 139 17.54 0.42 -16.33
N LYS A 140 18.66 1.13 -16.51
CA LYS A 140 19.74 1.15 -15.53
C LYS A 140 19.28 1.74 -14.21
N PHE A 141 18.56 2.87 -14.23
CA PHE A 141 17.99 3.44 -13.03
C PHE A 141 17.10 2.43 -12.27
N PHE A 142 16.20 1.74 -12.96
CA PHE A 142 15.32 0.76 -12.33
C PHE A 142 16.07 -0.44 -11.76
N ARG A 143 17.07 -0.95 -12.46
CA ARG A 143 17.93 -2.04 -11.95
C ARG A 143 18.67 -1.63 -10.68
N GLU A 144 19.34 -0.49 -10.71
CA GLU A 144 20.12 0.00 -9.57
C GLU A 144 19.23 0.35 -8.38
N TYR A 145 18.09 1.00 -8.61
CA TYR A 145 17.14 1.30 -7.55
C TYR A 145 16.51 0.03 -6.96
N SER A 146 16.21 -0.99 -7.78
CA SER A 146 15.73 -2.29 -7.30
C SER A 146 16.77 -2.99 -6.41
N ALA A 147 18.06 -2.92 -6.77
CA ALA A 147 19.15 -3.42 -5.92
C ALA A 147 19.27 -2.61 -4.62
N TRP A 148 19.19 -1.28 -4.68
CA TRP A 148 19.19 -0.41 -3.51
C TRP A 148 18.03 -0.75 -2.56
N LEU A 149 16.83 -0.93 -3.09
CA LEU A 149 15.64 -1.27 -2.31
C LEU A 149 15.77 -2.64 -1.64
N ASN A 150 16.40 -3.62 -2.30
CA ASN A 150 16.69 -4.92 -1.69
C ASN A 150 17.59 -4.78 -0.45
N SER A 151 18.60 -3.91 -0.50
CA SER A 151 19.45 -3.62 0.67
C SER A 151 18.74 -2.81 1.76
N ASN A 152 17.59 -2.20 1.47
CA ASN A 152 16.80 -1.40 2.39
C ASN A 152 15.38 -1.98 2.61
N SER A 153 15.23 -3.30 2.47
CA SER A 153 13.93 -3.98 2.49
C SER A 153 13.14 -3.78 3.79
N SER A 154 13.82 -3.54 4.92
CA SER A 154 13.18 -3.24 6.20
C SER A 154 12.32 -1.97 6.16
N TYR A 155 12.66 -0.99 5.32
CA TYR A 155 11.84 0.20 5.14
C TYR A 155 10.60 -0.08 4.30
N LEU A 156 10.66 -1.05 3.40
CA LEU A 156 9.47 -1.53 2.68
C LEU A 156 8.54 -2.28 3.65
N ASP A 157 9.09 -2.99 4.64
CA ASP A 157 8.29 -3.61 5.71
C ASP A 157 7.58 -2.56 6.56
N ILE A 158 8.22 -1.41 6.85
CA ILE A 158 7.56 -0.28 7.51
C ILE A 158 6.38 0.22 6.66
N LEU A 159 6.58 0.39 5.35
CA LEU A 159 5.50 0.84 4.45
C LEU A 159 4.34 -0.17 4.37
N ASP A 160 4.63 -1.48 4.37
CA ASP A 160 3.61 -2.55 4.44
C ASP A 160 2.82 -2.47 5.75
N VAL A 161 3.48 -2.29 6.89
CA VAL A 161 2.78 -2.13 8.18
C VAL A 161 1.86 -0.91 8.16
N LEU A 162 2.35 0.23 7.66
CA LEU A 162 1.58 1.47 7.57
C LEU A 162 0.35 1.31 6.66
N GLY A 163 0.55 0.82 5.43
CA GLY A 163 -0.52 0.62 4.46
C GLY A 163 -1.55 -0.45 4.83
N ARG A 164 -1.23 -1.35 5.78
CA ARG A 164 -2.21 -2.30 6.34
C ARG A 164 -3.06 -1.71 7.46
N GLN A 165 -2.60 -0.65 8.11
CA GLN A 165 -3.27 -0.05 9.26
C GLN A 165 -4.17 1.12 8.86
N LYS A 166 -3.79 1.86 7.82
CA LYS A 166 -4.41 3.12 7.43
C LYS A 166 -4.56 3.22 5.92
N VAL A 167 -5.44 4.13 5.49
CA VAL A 167 -5.52 4.53 4.08
C VAL A 167 -4.29 5.40 3.80
N THR A 168 -3.27 4.79 3.22
CA THR A 168 -1.93 5.37 3.08
C THR A 168 -1.62 5.68 1.61
N ALA A 169 -0.96 6.81 1.37
CA ALA A 169 -0.41 7.17 0.07
C ALA A 169 1.10 7.35 0.14
N MET A 170 1.85 6.74 -0.77
CA MET A 170 3.27 7.05 -0.97
C MET A 170 3.45 8.19 -1.97
N MET A 171 4.42 9.07 -1.71
CA MET A 171 4.59 10.33 -2.46
C MET A 171 6.03 10.58 -2.89
N CYS A 172 6.20 11.05 -4.14
CA CYS A 172 7.45 11.65 -4.62
C CYS A 172 7.20 12.92 -5.46
N LEU A 173 8.25 13.45 -6.10
CA LEU A 173 8.17 14.65 -6.93
C LEU A 173 7.47 14.39 -8.27
N GLU A 174 7.99 13.46 -9.07
CA GLU A 174 7.59 13.24 -10.46
C GLU A 174 6.10 12.92 -10.53
N GLU A 175 5.36 13.53 -11.45
CA GLU A 175 3.92 13.26 -11.63
C GLU A 175 3.69 11.80 -12.07
N ASP A 176 4.35 11.40 -13.15
CA ASP A 176 4.27 10.05 -13.70
C ASP A 176 5.14 9.06 -12.92
N TYR A 177 4.49 8.13 -12.22
CA TYR A 177 5.18 7.10 -11.44
C TYR A 177 6.12 6.23 -12.28
N ARG A 178 5.83 6.07 -13.58
CA ARG A 178 6.60 5.25 -14.53
C ARG A 178 8.00 5.79 -14.80
N ASN A 179 8.25 7.05 -14.45
CA ASN A 179 9.53 7.74 -14.64
C ASN A 179 10.28 7.95 -13.31
N CYS A 180 9.86 7.28 -12.24
CA CYS A 180 10.49 7.44 -10.93
C CYS A 180 10.52 6.13 -10.13
N HIS A 181 11.12 6.18 -8.95
CA HIS A 181 11.25 5.04 -8.06
C HIS A 181 9.93 4.46 -7.53
N ARG A 182 8.82 5.23 -7.59
CA ARG A 182 7.49 4.74 -7.21
C ARG A 182 7.03 3.56 -8.08
N LYS A 183 7.52 3.43 -9.32
CA LYS A 183 7.29 2.23 -10.15
C LYS A 183 7.75 0.96 -9.43
N ILE A 184 9.01 0.92 -9.02
CA ILE A 184 9.61 -0.25 -8.37
C ILE A 184 8.99 -0.46 -6.98
N LEU A 185 8.74 0.60 -6.20
CA LEU A 185 8.02 0.46 -4.93
C LEU A 185 6.63 -0.15 -5.12
N GLY A 186 5.89 0.32 -6.13
CA GLY A 186 4.57 -0.20 -6.49
C GLY A 186 4.64 -1.68 -6.86
N GLU A 187 5.58 -2.08 -7.71
CA GLU A 187 5.80 -3.48 -8.09
C GLU A 187 6.08 -4.36 -6.86
N ARG A 188 6.95 -3.92 -5.93
CA ARG A 188 7.22 -4.67 -4.69
C ARG A 188 6.04 -4.73 -3.73
N LEU A 189 5.16 -3.74 -3.73
CA LEU A 189 3.93 -3.76 -2.95
C LEU A 189 2.89 -4.69 -3.60
N GLN A 190 2.80 -4.72 -4.93
CA GLN A 190 1.96 -5.69 -5.65
C GLN A 190 2.38 -7.14 -5.37
N GLU A 191 3.68 -7.41 -5.31
CA GLU A 191 4.22 -8.72 -4.87
C GLU A 191 3.80 -9.09 -3.43
N ARG A 192 3.48 -8.09 -2.60
CA ARG A 192 2.95 -8.25 -1.22
C ARG A 192 1.42 -8.30 -1.16
N GLY A 193 0.76 -8.35 -2.31
CA GLY A 193 -0.70 -8.39 -2.44
C GLY A 193 -1.37 -7.03 -2.40
N TYR A 194 -0.66 -5.93 -2.61
CA TYR A 194 -1.34 -4.63 -2.70
C TYR A 194 -2.00 -4.41 -4.06
N GLU A 195 -3.18 -3.80 -4.04
CA GLU A 195 -3.62 -2.98 -5.16
C GLU A 195 -3.00 -1.58 -5.03
N VAL A 196 -2.19 -1.18 -6.03
CA VAL A 196 -1.52 0.12 -6.04
C VAL A 196 -2.28 1.09 -6.94
N ILE A 197 -2.88 2.11 -6.34
CA ILE A 197 -3.74 3.08 -7.02
C ILE A 197 -2.95 4.35 -7.33
N GLN A 198 -2.91 4.77 -8.58
CA GLN A 198 -2.19 5.98 -9.02
C GLN A 198 -3.13 7.20 -9.03
N LEU A 199 -2.68 8.33 -8.47
CA LEU A 199 -3.42 9.60 -8.34
C LEU A 199 -2.80 10.75 -9.13
#